data_AF-A0A429B6Z4-F1
#
_entry.id   AF-A0A429B6Z4-F1
#
_cell.length_a   1.000
_cell.length_b   1.000
_cell.length_c   1.000
_cell.angle_alpha   90.00
_cell.angle_beta   90.00
_cell.angle_gamma   90.00
#
_symmetry.space_group_name_H-M   'P 1'
#
loop_
_entity.id
_entity.type
_entity.pdbx_description
1 polymer ?
#
loop_
_entity_poly.entity_id
_entity_poly.type
_entity_poly.pdbx_seq_one_letter_code
_entity_poly.pdbx_strand_id
1 'polypeptide(L)'
;MTRHVEVHVTTDSREEAEHIVDVAVASRVAAGAQISGPIVSTYWWQGEIQRNNEYLILMKTTTDRLDDLVVVVREAHSYETPEIVAVPIEGGLADYLNWITEETTVSRKGE
;
A
#
# COMPACT_ATOMS: atom_id res chain seq x y z
N MET A 1 11.42 -7.70 17.26
CA MET A 1 9.96 -7.59 17.09
C MET A 1 9.72 -6.92 15.76
N THR A 2 9.08 -7.62 14.84
CA THR A 2 8.66 -7.04 13.56
C THR A 2 7.63 -5.97 13.83
N ARG A 3 7.81 -4.78 13.23
CA ARG A 3 6.85 -3.68 13.33
C ARG A 3 5.91 -3.75 12.14
N HIS A 4 4.65 -3.39 12.35
CA HIS A 4 3.62 -3.34 11.31
C HIS A 4 3.39 -1.90 10.89
N VAL A 5 3.04 -1.72 9.62
CA VAL A 5 2.69 -0.42 9.04
C VAL A 5 1.44 -0.54 8.19
N GLU A 6 0.65 0.52 8.20
CA GLU A 6 -0.37 0.78 7.18
C GLU A 6 0.25 1.70 6.12
N VAL A 7 0.17 1.31 4.85
CA VAL A 7 0.72 2.07 3.73
C VAL A 7 -0.43 2.67 2.93
N HIS A 8 -0.41 3.99 2.80
CA HIS A 8 -1.39 4.80 2.08
C HIS A 8 -0.88 5.06 0.67
N VAL A 9 -1.72 4.81 -0.33
CA VAL A 9 -1.44 5.10 -1.74
C VAL A 9 -2.67 5.70 -2.39
N THR A 10 -2.52 6.73 -3.23
CA THR A 10 -3.62 7.26 -4.04
C THR A 10 -3.41 7.00 -5.52
N THR A 11 -4.49 6.73 -6.26
CA THR A 11 -4.47 6.43 -7.70
C THR A 11 -5.67 7.05 -8.41
N ASP A 12 -5.59 7.23 -9.73
CA ASP A 12 -6.55 7.97 -10.56
C ASP A 12 -7.88 7.23 -10.81
N SER A 13 -7.91 5.91 -10.61
CA SER A 13 -9.02 5.06 -11.01
C SER A 13 -9.20 3.87 -10.09
N ARG A 14 -10.42 3.32 -10.11
CA ARG A 14 -10.74 2.13 -9.33
C ARG A 14 -10.02 0.90 -9.89
N GLU A 15 -9.93 0.80 -11.20
CA GLU A 15 -9.29 -0.30 -11.90
C GLU A 15 -7.78 -0.35 -11.61
N GLU A 16 -7.09 0.79 -11.60
CA GLU A 16 -5.68 0.84 -11.19
C GLU A 16 -5.52 0.51 -9.69
N ALA A 17 -6.42 0.98 -8.83
CA ALA A 17 -6.41 0.63 -7.41
C ALA A 17 -6.53 -0.89 -7.19
N GLU A 18 -7.48 -1.53 -7.87
CA GLU A 18 -7.69 -2.98 -7.82
C GLU A 18 -6.44 -3.72 -8.35
N HIS A 19 -5.84 -3.25 -9.45
CA HIS A 19 -4.61 -3.83 -9.99
C HIS A 19 -3.42 -3.75 -9.02
N ILE A 20 -3.17 -2.57 -8.43
CA ILE A 20 -2.09 -2.36 -7.45
C ILE A 20 -2.27 -3.30 -6.25
N VAL A 21 -3.49 -3.40 -5.72
CA VAL A 21 -3.80 -4.28 -4.60
C VAL A 21 -3.54 -5.74 -4.95
N ASP A 22 -4.02 -6.20 -6.12
CA ASP A 22 -3.86 -7.58 -6.56
C ASP A 22 -2.39 -7.96 -6.68
N VAL A 23 -1.57 -7.13 -7.31
CA VAL A 23 -0.13 -7.39 -7.49
C VAL A 23 0.61 -7.36 -6.15
N ALA A 24 0.32 -6.40 -5.27
CA ALA A 24 0.96 -6.27 -3.97
C ALA A 24 0.67 -7.47 -3.05
N VAL A 25 -0.58 -7.93 -3.01
CA VAL A 25 -0.99 -9.09 -2.21
C VAL A 25 -0.48 -10.39 -2.83
N ALA A 26 -0.59 -10.58 -4.16
CA ALA A 26 -0.08 -11.76 -4.84
C ALA A 26 1.45 -11.92 -4.69
N SER A 27 2.18 -10.81 -4.65
CA SER A 27 3.64 -10.78 -4.43
C SER A 27 4.03 -10.92 -2.96
N ARG A 28 3.06 -11.03 -2.05
CA ARG A 28 3.26 -11.13 -0.59
C ARG A 28 4.11 -9.98 -0.03
N VAL A 29 3.98 -8.79 -0.60
CA VAL A 29 4.59 -7.54 -0.08
C VAL A 29 3.58 -6.73 0.74
N ALA A 30 2.29 -7.04 0.64
CA ALA A 30 1.23 -6.64 1.55
C ALA A 30 0.39 -7.88 1.93
N ALA A 31 -0.07 -7.95 3.19
CA ALA A 31 -0.94 -9.03 3.65
C ALA A 31 -2.39 -8.83 3.15
N GLY A 32 -2.82 -7.56 3.08
CA GLY A 32 -4.13 -7.18 2.58
C GLY A 32 -4.23 -5.67 2.41
N ALA A 33 -5.29 -5.24 1.76
CA ALA A 33 -5.55 -3.83 1.46
C ALA A 33 -7.05 -3.50 1.53
N GLN A 34 -7.35 -2.22 1.67
CA GLN A 34 -8.69 -1.67 1.50
C GLN A 34 -8.63 -0.57 0.44
N ILE A 35 -9.62 -0.50 -0.43
CA ILE A 35 -9.79 0.59 -1.39
C ILE A 35 -10.96 1.44 -0.92
N SER A 36 -10.74 2.75 -0.79
CA SER A 36 -11.73 3.74 -0.42
C SER A 36 -11.81 4.81 -1.49
N GLY A 37 -13.01 5.24 -1.84
CA GLY A 37 -13.21 6.34 -2.75
C GLY A 37 -14.54 6.30 -3.49
N PRO A 38 -14.78 7.28 -4.38
CA PRO A 38 -13.83 8.33 -4.74
C PRO A 38 -13.56 9.32 -3.60
N ILE A 39 -12.32 9.81 -3.51
CA ILE A 39 -11.87 10.92 -2.67
C ILE A 39 -11.48 12.11 -3.55
N VAL A 40 -11.34 13.31 -2.96
CA VAL A 40 -10.78 14.47 -3.65
C VAL A 40 -9.41 14.81 -3.09
N SER A 41 -8.38 14.59 -3.88
CA SER A 41 -7.01 15.01 -3.57
C SER A 41 -6.81 16.45 -4.00
N THR A 42 -6.35 17.31 -3.09
CA THR A 42 -6.07 18.73 -3.36
C THR A 42 -4.61 19.02 -3.09
N TYR A 43 -3.87 19.50 -4.09
CA TYR A 43 -2.43 19.75 -3.99
C TYR A 43 -2.02 20.97 -4.81
N TRP A 44 -0.79 21.44 -4.60
CA TRP A 44 -0.22 22.55 -5.37
C TRP A 44 0.65 22.01 -6.49
N TRP A 45 0.34 22.37 -7.74
CA TRP A 45 1.11 21.92 -8.90
C TRP A 45 1.09 22.97 -10.00
N GLN A 46 2.25 23.16 -10.67
CA GLN A 46 2.42 24.13 -11.76
C GLN A 46 1.92 25.57 -11.43
N GLY A 47 2.04 25.96 -10.16
CA GLY A 47 1.69 27.31 -9.71
C GLY A 47 0.22 27.53 -9.35
N GLU A 48 -0.59 26.47 -9.30
CA GLU A 48 -2.00 26.57 -8.93
C GLU A 48 -2.46 25.39 -8.04
N ILE A 49 -3.65 25.55 -7.44
CA ILE A 49 -4.29 24.48 -6.68
C ILE A 49 -4.98 23.53 -7.66
N GLN A 50 -4.55 22.29 -7.68
CA GLN A 50 -5.19 21.20 -8.41
C GLN A 50 -6.14 20.43 -7.50
N ARG A 51 -7.17 19.82 -8.12
CA ARG A 51 -8.11 18.91 -7.46
C ARG A 51 -8.41 17.73 -8.36
N ASN A 52 -8.13 16.52 -7.90
CA ASN A 52 -8.37 15.29 -8.64
C ASN A 52 -9.29 14.37 -7.85
N ASN A 53 -10.17 13.65 -8.55
CA ASN A 53 -10.87 12.51 -7.96
C ASN A 53 -9.93 11.32 -8.00
N GLU A 54 -9.70 10.69 -6.85
CA GLU A 54 -8.76 9.58 -6.70
C GLU A 54 -9.38 8.48 -5.84
N TYR A 55 -8.70 7.35 -5.75
CA TYR A 55 -8.98 6.25 -4.84
C TYR A 55 -7.81 6.09 -3.87
N LEU A 56 -8.13 5.97 -2.59
CA LEU A 56 -7.16 5.72 -1.52
C LEU A 56 -7.07 4.22 -1.24
N ILE A 57 -5.86 3.69 -1.25
CA ILE A 57 -5.52 2.32 -0.90
C ILE A 57 -4.84 2.32 0.47
N LEU A 58 -5.31 1.45 1.37
CA LEU A 58 -4.76 1.26 2.70
C LEU A 58 -4.23 -0.17 2.85
N MET A 59 -2.95 -0.38 2.53
CA MET A 59 -2.28 -1.68 2.60
C MET A 59 -1.68 -1.94 3.98
N LYS A 60 -1.63 -3.21 4.41
CA LYS A 60 -1.04 -3.60 5.69
C LYS A 60 0.15 -4.50 5.42
N THR A 61 1.30 -4.14 5.97
CA THR A 61 2.54 -4.91 5.81
C THR A 61 3.44 -4.78 7.04
N THR A 62 4.61 -5.39 6.97
CA THR A 62 5.67 -5.25 7.97
C THR A 62 6.70 -4.21 7.50
N THR A 63 7.41 -3.58 8.43
CA THR A 63 8.48 -2.63 8.09
C THR A 63 9.55 -3.24 7.20
N ASP A 64 9.82 -4.54 7.36
CA ASP A 64 10.85 -5.27 6.60
C ASP A 64 10.45 -5.49 5.13
N ARG A 65 9.17 -5.30 4.80
CA ARG A 65 8.60 -5.48 3.45
C ARG A 65 8.20 -4.16 2.80
N LEU A 66 8.40 -3.04 3.49
CA LEU A 66 8.02 -1.71 3.00
C LEU A 66 8.74 -1.36 1.70
N ASP A 67 10.07 -1.57 1.63
CA ASP A 67 10.83 -1.25 0.42
C ASP A 67 10.38 -2.07 -0.79
N ASP A 68 10.14 -3.37 -0.60
CA ASP A 68 9.62 -4.25 -1.66
C ASP A 68 8.20 -3.81 -2.10
N LEU A 69 7.36 -3.40 -1.14
CA LEU A 69 6.03 -2.87 -1.45
C LEU A 69 6.11 -1.58 -2.26
N VAL A 70 7.01 -0.66 -1.91
CA VAL A 70 7.23 0.59 -2.67
C VAL A 70 7.62 0.27 -4.10
N VAL A 71 8.52 -0.68 -4.33
CA VAL A 71 8.92 -1.10 -5.69
C VAL A 71 7.73 -1.61 -6.47
N VAL A 72 6.99 -2.59 -5.92
CA VAL A 72 5.83 -3.19 -6.59
C VAL A 72 4.76 -2.17 -6.91
N VAL A 73 4.43 -1.28 -5.97
CA VAL A 73 3.43 -0.23 -6.20
C VAL A 73 3.89 0.70 -7.31
N ARG A 74 5.15 1.15 -7.29
CA ARG A 74 5.68 2.06 -8.32
C ARG A 74 5.68 1.46 -9.73
N GLU A 75 5.93 0.16 -9.84
CA GLU A 75 5.90 -0.54 -11.14
C GLU A 75 4.46 -0.70 -11.68
N ALA A 76 3.48 -0.80 -10.79
CA ALA A 76 2.07 -0.99 -11.14
C ALA A 76 1.26 0.32 -11.28
N HIS A 77 1.87 1.48 -11.05
CA HIS A 77 1.17 2.76 -10.96
C HIS A 77 1.46 3.67 -12.16
N SER A 78 0.43 4.33 -12.67
CA SER A 78 0.53 5.32 -13.75
C SER A 78 1.28 6.61 -13.40
N TYR A 79 1.35 7.01 -12.13
CA TYR A 79 1.99 8.25 -11.71
C TYR A 79 3.50 8.08 -11.63
N GLU A 80 4.25 9.08 -12.11
CA GLU A 80 5.71 9.09 -12.00
C GLU A 80 6.18 9.16 -10.54
N THR A 81 5.44 9.92 -9.72
CA THR A 81 5.67 10.06 -8.28
C THR A 81 4.34 9.84 -7.54
N PRO A 82 3.94 8.58 -7.28
CA PRO A 82 2.72 8.30 -6.55
C PRO A 82 2.85 8.67 -5.07
N GLU A 83 1.73 8.98 -4.42
CA GLU A 83 1.68 9.04 -2.97
C GLU A 83 1.92 7.63 -2.42
N ILE A 84 2.96 7.46 -1.58
CA ILE A 84 3.19 6.23 -0.82
C ILE A 84 3.70 6.62 0.57
N VAL A 85 2.86 6.51 1.59
CA VAL A 85 3.18 6.93 2.97
C VAL A 85 2.92 5.78 3.93
N ALA A 86 3.89 5.46 4.79
CA ALA A 86 3.76 4.43 5.81
C ALA A 86 3.43 5.04 7.18
N VAL A 87 2.37 4.56 7.81
CA VAL A 87 1.92 4.92 9.16
C VAL A 87 2.16 3.74 10.11
N PRO A 88 2.89 3.93 11.23
CA PRO A 88 3.10 2.87 12.21
C PRO A 88 1.79 2.34 12.81
N ILE A 89 1.67 1.02 12.93
CA ILE A 89 0.61 0.36 13.69
C ILE A 89 1.17 0.06 15.09
N GLU A 90 0.74 0.83 16.08
CA GLU A 90 1.21 0.72 17.47
C GLU A 90 0.57 -0.45 18.25
N GLY A 91 -0.56 -0.99 17.77
CA GLY A 91 -1.26 -2.09 18.41
C GLY A 91 -2.45 -2.58 17.61
N GLY A 92 -3.02 -3.71 18.05
CA GLY A 92 -4.14 -4.38 17.38
C GLY A 92 -4.40 -5.76 18.00
N LEU A 93 -5.35 -6.49 17.41
CA LEU A 93 -5.56 -7.89 17.77
C LEU A 93 -4.30 -8.70 17.41
N ALA A 94 -3.69 -9.36 18.40
CA ALA A 94 -2.43 -10.08 18.21
C ALA A 94 -2.48 -11.08 17.04
N ASP A 95 -3.56 -11.83 16.93
CA ASP A 95 -3.75 -12.81 15.84
C ASP A 95 -3.74 -12.15 14.45
N TYR A 96 -4.30 -10.94 14.33
CA TYR A 96 -4.31 -10.20 13.07
C TYR A 96 -2.93 -9.65 12.70
N LEU A 97 -2.18 -9.13 13.69
CA LEU A 97 -0.81 -8.67 13.46
C LEU A 97 0.14 -9.83 13.13
N ASN A 98 -0.06 -10.99 13.76
CA ASN A 98 0.67 -12.21 13.41
C ASN A 98 0.36 -12.63 11.98
N TRP A 99 -0.92 -12.64 11.58
CA TRP A 99 -1.32 -12.92 10.20
C TRP A 99 -0.67 -11.98 9.18
N ILE A 100 -0.57 -10.66 9.45
CA ILE A 100 0.16 -9.72 8.57
C ILE A 100 1.62 -10.17 8.36
N THR A 101 2.25 -10.62 9.45
CA THR A 101 3.66 -11.07 9.43
C THR A 101 3.80 -12.35 8.63
N GLU A 102 2.95 -13.34 8.89
CA GLU A 102 2.98 -14.65 8.24
C GLU A 102 2.73 -14.53 6.73
N GLU A 103 1.77 -13.70 6.33
CA GLU A 103 1.42 -13.53 4.92
C GLU A 103 2.42 -12.72 4.10
N THR A 104 3.32 -11.99 4.76
CA THR A 104 4.36 -11.18 4.10
C THR A 104 5.76 -11.73 4.29
N THR A 105 5.91 -12.86 4.99
CA THR A 105 7.20 -13.54 5.15
C THR A 105 7.58 -14.27 3.86
N VAL A 106 8.80 -14.04 3.38
CA VAL A 106 9.36 -14.83 2.27
C VAL A 106 9.55 -16.27 2.77
N SER A 107 8.64 -17.17 2.40
CA SER A 107 8.92 -18.60 2.56
C SER A 107 10.14 -18.92 1.70
N ARG A 108 11.26 -19.29 2.31
CA ARG A 108 12.36 -19.93 1.58
C ARG A 108 11.79 -21.21 0.97
N LYS A 109 11.43 -21.18 -0.31
CA LYS A 109 11.28 -22.42 -1.08
C LYS A 109 12.69 -22.98 -1.27
N GLY A 110 13.09 -23.90 -0.39
CA GLY A 110 14.34 -24.64 -0.47
C GLY A 110 15.01 -24.92 0.87
N GLU A 111 14.43 -25.83 1.64
CA GLU A 111 15.17 -26.90 2.35
C GLU A 111 14.59 -28.24 1.90
#